data_AF-A0A4Z1T1B6-F1
#
_entry.id   AF-A0A4Z1T1B6-F1
#
_cell.length_a   1.000
_cell.length_b   1.000
_cell.length_c   1.000
_cell.angle_alpha   90.00
_cell.angle_beta   90.00
_cell.angle_gamma   90.00
#
_symmetry.space_group_name_H-M   'P 1'
#
loop_
_entity.id
_entity.type
_entity.pdbx_description
1 polymer ?
#
loop_
_entity_poly.entity_id
_entity_poly.type
_entity_poly.pdbx_seq_one_letter_code
_entity_poly.pdbx_strand_id
1 'polypeptide(L)'
;MLSNSSCLSSFDADKTGLCARSNQLLVGEALVCKECKKGSVPIDGTCLEVSSTISRTTTNDVCKKADGKTPVDGTATRCENCSTAYFLFEGGCYPTTTGSVGSKLCSSASNGQCSQAASGSPFPLYDLRRLHPLSGRVWGMLLCHLHVLRSRVLQHDLRHLLL
;
A
#
# COMPACT_ATOMS: atom_id res chain seq x y z
N MET A 1 -25.24 -13.96 20.79
CA MET A 1 -25.06 -12.52 21.07
C MET A 1 -24.23 -11.93 19.94
N LEU A 2 -24.88 -11.54 18.84
CA LEU A 2 -24.24 -10.83 17.72
C LEU A 2 -24.43 -9.34 17.98
N SER A 3 -23.46 -8.72 18.63
CA SER A 3 -23.50 -7.30 18.94
C SER A 3 -23.18 -6.48 17.69
N ASN A 4 -24.22 -5.82 17.20
CA ASN A 4 -24.18 -4.58 16.43
C ASN A 4 -22.95 -3.72 16.74
N SER A 5 -22.28 -3.26 15.69
CA SER A 5 -21.51 -2.00 15.64
C SER A 5 -20.48 -1.75 16.75
N SER A 6 -19.54 -2.69 16.97
CA SER A 6 -18.32 -2.40 17.73
C SER A 6 -17.12 -2.55 16.80
N CYS A 7 -16.24 -1.54 16.75
CA CYS A 7 -14.96 -1.64 16.08
C CYS A 7 -14.17 -2.77 16.76
N LEU A 8 -14.08 -3.95 16.14
CA LEU A 8 -13.31 -5.05 16.70
C LEU A 8 -11.83 -4.65 16.75
N SER A 9 -11.20 -4.81 17.91
CA SER A 9 -9.75 -4.78 18.01
C SER A 9 -9.14 -5.84 17.08
N SER A 10 -7.93 -5.65 16.56
CA SER A 10 -7.32 -6.65 15.68
C SER A 10 -7.10 -8.02 16.36
N PHE A 11 -7.04 -8.06 17.70
CA PHE A 11 -7.00 -9.31 18.45
C PHE A 11 -8.34 -10.06 18.44
N ASP A 12 -9.47 -9.35 18.53
CA ASP A 12 -10.79 -9.95 18.40
C ASP A 12 -11.11 -10.30 16.94
N ALA A 13 -10.53 -9.56 15.99
CA ALA A 13 -10.57 -9.89 14.57
C ALA A 13 -9.88 -11.24 14.27
N ASP A 14 -8.84 -11.62 15.02
CA ASP A 14 -8.22 -12.95 14.94
C ASP A 14 -9.19 -14.05 15.34
N LYS A 15 -9.80 -13.89 16.51
CA LYS A 15 -10.70 -14.88 17.10
C LYS A 15 -11.97 -15.10 16.27
N THR A 16 -12.40 -14.07 15.55
CA THR A 16 -13.55 -14.13 14.64
C THR A 16 -13.17 -14.56 13.22
N GLY A 17 -11.87 -14.75 12.94
CA GLY A 17 -11.36 -15.11 11.62
C GLY A 17 -11.49 -13.99 10.58
N LEU A 18 -11.66 -12.75 11.02
CA LEU A 18 -11.69 -11.56 10.15
C LEU A 18 -10.28 -11.11 9.75
N CYS A 19 -9.28 -11.34 10.60
CA CYS A 19 -7.88 -11.04 10.33
C CYS A 19 -6.97 -12.12 10.88
N ALA A 20 -6.32 -12.91 10.02
CA ALA A 20 -5.38 -13.94 10.46
C ALA A 20 -4.18 -13.33 11.20
N ARG A 21 -3.66 -14.00 12.24
CA ARG A 21 -2.42 -13.59 12.93
C ARG A 21 -1.25 -13.25 12.00
N SER A 22 -1.07 -14.02 10.91
CA SER A 22 0.00 -13.76 9.92
C SER A 22 -0.16 -12.42 9.19
N ASN A 23 -1.39 -11.90 9.16
CA ASN A 23 -1.73 -10.64 8.52
C ASN A 23 -1.78 -9.48 9.53
N GLN A 24 -1.42 -9.71 10.80
CA GLN A 24 -1.35 -8.65 11.80
C GLN A 24 0.01 -7.96 11.80
N LEU A 25 0.02 -6.69 12.14
CA LEU A 25 1.22 -5.86 12.28
C LEU A 25 1.06 -4.95 13.50
N LEU A 26 2.13 -4.74 14.26
CA LEU A 26 2.13 -3.79 15.37
C LEU A 26 2.60 -2.41 14.86
N VAL A 27 1.75 -1.39 15.01
CA VAL A 27 2.04 0.01 14.68
C VAL A 27 1.95 0.85 15.95
N GLY A 28 3.11 1.18 16.51
CA GLY A 28 3.19 1.71 17.86
C GLY A 28 2.65 0.70 18.86
N GLU A 29 1.49 1.00 19.45
CA GLU A 29 0.79 0.13 20.40
C GLU A 29 -0.48 -0.51 19.79
N ALA A 30 -0.82 -0.15 18.56
CA ALA A 30 -2.00 -0.68 17.88
C ALA A 30 -1.61 -1.89 17.04
N LEU A 31 -2.24 -3.03 17.31
CA LEU A 31 -2.22 -4.16 16.39
C LEU A 31 -3.20 -3.85 15.25
N VAL A 32 -2.75 -3.95 14.00
CA VAL A 32 -3.53 -3.65 12.80
C VAL A 32 -3.56 -4.83 11.84
N CYS A 33 -4.59 -4.91 11.01
CA CYS A 33 -4.69 -5.91 9.95
C CYS A 33 -4.15 -5.37 8.62
N LYS A 34 -3.25 -6.13 8.00
CA LYS A 34 -2.75 -5.88 6.64
C LYS A 34 -3.69 -6.43 5.58
N GLU A 35 -4.40 -7.51 5.90
CA GLU A 35 -5.30 -8.20 4.97
C GLU A 35 -6.40 -8.95 5.71
N CYS A 36 -7.63 -8.61 5.34
CA CYS A 36 -8.84 -9.10 5.96
C CYS A 36 -9.37 -10.33 5.24
N LYS A 37 -10.36 -10.99 5.86
CA LYS A 37 -11.18 -12.00 5.19
C LYS A 37 -11.85 -11.42 3.94
N LYS A 38 -12.04 -12.28 2.92
CA LYS A 38 -12.75 -11.94 1.68
C LYS A 38 -14.07 -11.23 1.96
N GLY A 39 -14.26 -10.08 1.31
CA GLY A 39 -15.44 -9.22 1.48
C GLY A 39 -15.26 -8.15 2.56
N SER A 40 -14.05 -7.99 3.09
CA SER A 40 -13.68 -6.93 4.02
C SER A 40 -12.31 -6.36 3.68
N VAL A 41 -12.07 -5.11 4.05
CA VAL A 41 -10.78 -4.44 3.80
C VAL A 41 -10.32 -3.67 5.05
N PRO A 42 -9.01 -3.44 5.23
CA PRO A 42 -8.52 -2.72 6.40
C PRO A 42 -8.69 -1.19 6.25
N ILE A 43 -9.43 -0.59 7.16
CA ILE A 43 -9.55 0.87 7.33
C ILE A 43 -9.02 1.22 8.72
N ASP A 44 -7.97 2.04 8.77
CA ASP A 44 -7.17 2.32 9.96
C ASP A 44 -6.77 1.04 10.73
N GLY A 45 -6.47 -0.04 10.00
CA GLY A 45 -6.10 -1.34 10.55
C GLY A 45 -7.26 -2.25 10.98
N THR A 46 -8.50 -1.77 10.95
CA THR A 46 -9.70 -2.55 11.30
C THR A 46 -10.36 -3.11 10.04
N CYS A 47 -10.77 -4.39 10.07
CA CYS A 47 -11.48 -5.00 8.95
C CYS A 47 -12.93 -4.54 8.90
N LEU A 48 -13.30 -3.82 7.84
CA LEU A 48 -14.66 -3.38 7.58
C LEU A 48 -15.23 -4.09 6.34
N GLU A 49 -16.50 -4.49 6.41
CA GLU A 49 -17.17 -5.17 5.30
C GLU A 49 -17.44 -4.23 4.13
N VAL A 50 -17.22 -4.74 2.92
CA VAL A 50 -17.48 -4.00 1.66
C VAL A 50 -18.97 -4.04 1.30
N SER A 51 -19.70 -5.09 1.69
CA SER A 51 -21.08 -5.35 1.22
C SER A 51 -22.19 -4.93 2.19
N SER A 52 -21.88 -4.57 3.44
CA SER A 52 -22.91 -4.13 4.39
C SER A 52 -23.39 -2.72 4.03
N THR A 53 -24.70 -2.46 3.98
CA THR A 53 -25.23 -1.15 3.53
C THR A 53 -24.66 0.04 4.34
N ILE A 54 -24.31 -0.18 5.60
CA ILE A 54 -23.75 0.83 6.50
C ILE A 54 -22.25 1.04 6.27
N SER A 55 -21.46 -0.05 6.19
CA SER A 55 -20.00 0.06 5.99
C SER A 55 -19.61 0.26 4.53
N ARG A 56 -20.49 -0.06 3.58
CA ARG A 56 -20.24 0.04 2.14
C ARG A 56 -19.98 1.47 1.70
N THR A 57 -20.72 2.45 2.22
CA THR A 57 -20.48 3.86 1.88
C THR A 57 -19.10 4.29 2.35
N THR A 58 -18.80 4.10 3.63
CA THR A 58 -17.48 4.43 4.21
C THR A 58 -16.34 3.69 3.52
N THR A 59 -16.51 2.40 3.24
CA THR A 59 -15.48 1.56 2.61
C THR A 59 -15.28 1.90 1.15
N ASN A 60 -16.35 2.05 0.36
CA ASN A 60 -16.25 2.37 -1.06
C ASN A 60 -15.74 3.78 -1.29
N ASP A 61 -16.01 4.71 -0.38
CA ASP A 61 -15.51 6.08 -0.46
C ASP A 61 -14.01 6.16 -0.14
N VAL A 62 -13.50 5.25 0.69
CA VAL A 62 -12.11 5.27 1.16
C VAL A 62 -11.22 4.31 0.37
N CYS A 63 -11.60 3.04 0.26
CA CYS A 63 -10.81 1.96 -0.32
C CYS A 63 -11.07 1.82 -1.82
N LYS A 64 -10.02 1.96 -2.61
CA LYS A 64 -10.07 1.96 -4.08
C LYS A 64 -9.20 0.85 -4.66
N LYS A 65 -9.48 0.52 -5.92
CA LYS A 65 -8.58 -0.25 -6.79
C LYS A 65 -7.37 0.61 -7.15
N ALA A 66 -6.37 0.00 -7.79
CA ALA A 66 -5.10 0.63 -8.14
C ALA A 66 -5.24 1.96 -8.93
N ASP A 67 -6.34 2.14 -9.67
CA ASP A 67 -6.63 3.37 -10.42
C ASP A 67 -6.96 4.60 -9.55
N GLY A 68 -7.15 4.41 -8.22
CA GLY A 68 -7.49 5.47 -7.27
C GLY A 68 -8.89 6.05 -7.40
N LYS A 69 -9.74 5.50 -8.27
CA LYS A 69 -11.07 6.05 -8.59
C LYS A 69 -12.15 5.02 -8.33
N THR A 70 -11.92 3.80 -8.76
CA THR A 70 -12.89 2.72 -8.70
C THR A 70 -12.93 2.13 -7.29
N PRO A 71 -14.09 2.04 -6.64
CA PRO A 71 -14.22 1.32 -5.38
C PRO A 71 -13.84 -0.15 -5.52
N VAL A 72 -13.37 -0.73 -4.42
CA VAL A 72 -13.21 -2.18 -4.33
C VAL A 72 -14.56 -2.90 -4.39
N ASP A 73 -14.56 -4.17 -4.80
CA ASP A 73 -15.76 -5.01 -4.84
C ASP A 73 -15.86 -5.92 -3.61
N GLY A 74 -17.00 -6.62 -3.48
CA GLY A 74 -17.29 -7.51 -2.36
C GLY A 74 -16.40 -8.75 -2.24
N THR A 75 -15.37 -8.88 -3.08
CA THR A 75 -14.35 -9.93 -2.96
C THR A 75 -13.02 -9.43 -2.44
N ALA A 76 -12.86 -8.12 -2.27
CA ALA A 76 -11.62 -7.54 -1.80
C ALA A 76 -11.28 -8.01 -0.37
N THR A 77 -9.97 -8.13 -0.14
CA THR A 77 -9.35 -8.42 1.16
C THR A 77 -8.46 -7.26 1.63
N ARG A 78 -8.13 -6.34 0.71
CA ARG A 78 -7.19 -5.23 0.85
C ARG A 78 -7.62 -4.06 -0.03
N CYS A 79 -7.05 -2.89 0.25
CA CYS A 79 -7.06 -1.73 -0.62
C CYS A 79 -5.82 -1.72 -1.51
N GLU A 80 -5.98 -1.25 -2.74
CA GLU A 80 -4.87 -1.02 -3.69
C GLU A 80 -4.58 0.48 -3.87
N ASN A 81 -5.55 1.32 -3.53
CA ASN A 81 -5.40 2.76 -3.38
C ASN A 81 -6.42 3.29 -2.37
N CYS A 82 -6.25 4.56 -1.97
CA CYS A 82 -7.10 5.23 -1.01
C CYS A 82 -7.59 6.57 -1.55
N SER A 83 -8.70 7.05 -1.01
CA SER A 83 -9.18 8.41 -1.28
C SER A 83 -8.23 9.48 -0.74
N THR A 84 -8.45 10.72 -1.14
CA THR A 84 -7.50 11.83 -0.97
C THR A 84 -7.13 12.12 0.49
N ALA A 85 -8.04 11.88 1.44
CA ALA A 85 -7.82 12.12 2.87
C ALA A 85 -7.11 10.95 3.59
N TYR A 86 -6.78 9.90 2.86
CA TYR A 86 -6.18 8.68 3.37
C TYR A 86 -4.88 8.39 2.64
N PHE A 87 -4.04 7.56 3.26
CA PHE A 87 -2.88 6.98 2.60
C PHE A 87 -2.90 5.47 2.71
N LEU A 88 -2.29 4.83 1.73
CA LEU A 88 -2.17 3.40 1.64
C LEU A 88 -0.93 2.93 2.40
N PHE A 89 -1.13 1.98 3.31
CA PHE A 89 -0.05 1.34 4.05
C PHE A 89 -0.39 -0.12 4.25
N GLU A 90 0.51 -1.03 3.86
CA GLU A 90 0.31 -2.48 4.00
C GLU A 90 -1.10 -2.93 3.56
N GLY A 91 -1.58 -2.43 2.42
CA GLY A 91 -2.89 -2.77 1.84
C GLY A 91 -4.12 -2.34 2.64
N GLY A 92 -3.97 -1.43 3.60
CA GLY A 92 -5.07 -0.75 4.27
C GLY A 92 -5.04 0.76 4.02
N CYS A 93 -6.19 1.42 4.20
CA CYS A 93 -6.31 2.87 4.11
C CYS A 93 -6.35 3.52 5.48
N TYR A 94 -5.40 4.43 5.73
CA TYR A 94 -5.17 5.05 7.02
C TYR A 94 -5.39 6.57 6.93
N PRO A 95 -6.18 7.18 7.82
CA PRO A 95 -6.36 8.64 7.86
C PRO A 95 -5.18 9.32 8.58
N THR A 96 -5.03 10.62 8.40
CA THR A 96 -4.05 11.43 9.16
C THR A 96 -4.68 12.15 10.36
N THR A 97 -5.94 11.84 10.67
CA THR A 97 -6.68 12.49 11.77
C THR A 97 -6.09 12.11 13.12
N THR A 98 -5.88 13.10 13.99
CA THR A 98 -5.30 12.90 15.32
C THR A 98 -6.02 11.79 16.08
N GLY A 99 -5.26 10.86 16.65
CA GLY A 99 -5.78 9.73 17.43
C GLY A 99 -6.02 8.46 16.62
N SER A 100 -6.01 8.53 15.28
CA SER A 100 -5.98 7.35 14.41
C SER A 100 -4.64 6.63 14.48
N VAL A 101 -4.61 5.35 14.07
CA VAL A 101 -3.34 4.64 13.89
C VAL A 101 -2.53 5.31 12.77
N GLY A 102 -3.20 5.72 11.70
CA GLY A 102 -2.59 6.41 10.58
C GLY A 102 -1.84 7.70 10.96
N SER A 103 -2.35 8.48 11.91
CA SER A 103 -1.67 9.70 12.40
C SER A 103 -0.32 9.44 13.07
N LYS A 104 -0.05 8.21 13.52
CA LYS A 104 1.26 7.78 14.07
C LYS A 104 2.28 7.44 12.97
N LEU A 105 1.80 7.20 11.75
CA LEU A 105 2.61 6.86 10.58
C LEU A 105 2.84 8.08 9.70
N CYS A 106 1.79 8.88 9.50
CA CYS A 106 1.74 9.93 8.51
C CYS A 106 1.05 11.18 9.06
N SER A 107 1.70 12.33 8.93
CA SER A 107 1.13 13.62 9.33
C SER A 107 0.39 14.33 8.18
N SER A 108 0.71 13.99 6.94
CA SER A 108 0.04 14.54 5.75
C SER A 108 -0.06 13.50 4.65
N ALA A 109 -1.28 13.35 4.10
CA ALA A 109 -1.58 12.45 3.01
C ALA A 109 -2.20 13.20 1.84
N SER A 110 -1.92 12.72 0.62
CA SER A 110 -2.52 13.24 -0.61
C SER A 110 -2.53 12.13 -1.66
N ASN A 111 -3.63 12.04 -2.41
CA ASN A 111 -3.81 11.08 -3.50
C ASN A 111 -3.50 9.63 -3.09
N GLY A 112 -3.97 9.22 -1.91
CA GLY A 112 -3.74 7.86 -1.41
C GLY A 112 -2.32 7.58 -0.91
N GLN A 113 -1.46 8.60 -0.81
CA GLN A 113 -0.07 8.45 -0.41
C GLN A 113 0.29 9.35 0.77
N CYS A 114 1.21 8.86 1.61
CA CYS A 114 1.79 9.68 2.66
C CYS A 114 2.82 10.64 2.06
N SER A 115 2.55 11.94 2.14
CA SER A 115 3.47 12.98 1.68
C SER A 115 4.51 13.34 2.75
N GLN A 116 4.15 13.19 4.03
CA GLN A 116 5.01 13.50 5.16
C GLN A 116 4.81 12.50 6.31
N ALA A 117 5.90 11.86 6.74
CA ALA A 117 5.86 10.93 7.86
C ALA A 117 5.58 11.68 9.16
N ALA A 118 4.88 11.01 10.06
CA ALA A 118 4.73 11.49 11.42
C ALA A 118 6.10 11.50 12.14
N SER A 119 6.25 12.42 13.08
CA SER A 119 7.44 12.45 13.95
C SER A 119 7.52 11.16 14.76
N GLY A 120 8.69 10.52 14.77
CA GLY A 120 8.87 9.23 15.45
C GLY A 120 8.19 8.04 14.77
N SER A 121 7.71 8.19 13.52
CA SER A 121 7.21 7.06 12.75
C SER A 121 8.29 5.97 12.68
N PRO A 122 7.99 4.72 13.08
CA PRO A 122 8.95 3.62 12.99
C PRO A 122 9.18 3.17 11.54
N PHE A 123 8.38 3.68 10.59
CA PHE A 123 8.49 3.35 9.18
C PHE A 123 8.99 4.56 8.37
N PRO A 124 10.06 4.40 7.60
CA PRO A 124 10.58 5.44 6.73
C PRO A 124 9.65 5.66 5.52
N LEU A 125 9.57 6.90 5.04
CA LEU A 125 8.71 7.31 3.92
C LEU A 125 8.92 6.52 2.62
N TYR A 126 10.04 5.81 2.45
CA TYR A 126 10.26 4.98 1.27
C TYR A 126 9.35 3.74 1.24
N ASP A 127 8.97 3.19 2.40
CA ASP A 127 8.08 2.03 2.50
C ASP A 127 6.61 2.45 2.34
N LEU A 128 6.27 3.65 2.80
CA LEU A 128 4.94 4.25 2.62
C LEU A 128 4.66 4.70 1.16
N ARG A 129 5.69 4.78 0.31
CA ARG A 129 5.58 5.14 -1.12
C ARG A 129 5.40 3.93 -2.03
N ARG A 130 5.45 2.70 -1.51
CA ARG A 130 5.66 1.49 -2.32
C ARG A 130 4.39 0.79 -2.79
N LEU A 131 3.42 1.55 -3.29
CA LEU A 131 2.34 1.00 -4.14
C LEU A 131 2.28 1.74 -5.49
N HIS A 132 3.40 1.65 -6.22
CA HIS A 132 3.48 1.28 -7.64
C HIS A 132 4.95 1.13 -8.08
N PRO A 133 5.22 0.36 -9.15
CA PRO A 133 6.57 -0.04 -9.52
C PRO A 133 7.39 1.18 -9.92
N LEU A 134 8.70 1.00 -9.90
CA LEU A 134 9.65 1.89 -10.56
C LEU A 134 9.36 1.94 -12.07
N SER A 135 8.31 2.63 -12.51
CA SER A 135 8.07 2.98 -13.92
C SER A 135 7.95 4.49 -14.03
N GLY A 136 9.02 5.17 -13.66
CA GLY A 136 9.12 6.61 -13.72
C GLY A 136 10.54 7.13 -13.84
N ARG A 137 11.50 6.32 -14.33
CA ARG A 137 12.83 6.76 -14.79
C ARG A 137 13.39 5.84 -15.88
N VAL A 138 12.74 5.77 -17.05
CA VAL A 138 13.47 5.51 -18.31
C VAL A 138 14.13 6.82 -18.75
N TRP A 139 14.99 7.35 -17.88
CA TRP A 139 15.95 8.41 -18.18
C TRP A 139 17.29 8.06 -17.51
N GLY A 140 17.64 6.78 -17.62
CA GLY A 140 18.90 6.18 -17.18
C GLY A 140 19.29 4.93 -17.96
N MET A 141 18.56 4.61 -19.05
CA MET A 141 18.85 3.50 -19.97
C MET A 141 19.17 3.99 -21.38
N LEU A 142 19.62 5.25 -21.52
CA LEU A 142 20.16 5.78 -22.78
C LEU A 142 21.69 5.98 -22.74
N LEU A 143 22.37 5.56 -21.66
CA LEU A 143 23.83 5.72 -21.52
C LEU A 143 24.60 4.42 -21.22
N CYS A 144 23.95 3.25 -21.20
CA CYS A 144 24.66 1.97 -21.12
C CYS A 144 24.69 1.19 -22.47
N HIS A 145 23.82 1.55 -23.42
CA HIS A 145 23.82 0.91 -24.75
C HIS A 145 24.80 1.54 -25.75
N LEU A 146 25.36 2.72 -25.47
CA LEU A 146 26.37 3.34 -26.34
C LEU A 146 27.81 2.92 -26.01
N HIS A 147 28.07 2.36 -24.82
CA HIS A 147 29.42 1.92 -24.45
C HIS A 147 29.75 0.49 -24.91
N VAL A 148 28.76 -0.37 -25.13
CA VAL A 148 29.00 -1.77 -25.57
C VAL A 148 29.18 -1.89 -27.10
N LEU A 149 28.65 -0.94 -27.89
CA LEU A 149 28.83 -0.94 -29.35
C LEU A 149 30.18 -0.36 -29.81
N ARG A 150 30.85 0.45 -28.98
CA ARG A 150 32.16 1.03 -29.35
C ARG A 150 33.35 0.08 -29.14
N SER A 151 33.16 -1.02 -28.39
CA SER A 151 34.23 -2.01 -28.15
C SER A 151 34.22 -3.18 -29.13
N ARG A 152 33.12 -3.46 -29.86
CA ARG A 152 33.05 -4.58 -30.83
C ARG A 152 33.52 -4.24 -32.24
N VAL A 153 33.66 -2.96 -32.60
CA VAL A 153 34.18 -2.56 -33.91
C VAL A 153 35.72 -2.57 -33.95
N LEU A 154 36.40 -2.43 -32.82
CA LEU A 154 37.88 -2.37 -32.77
C LEU A 154 38.59 -3.73 -32.63
N GLN A 155 37.89 -4.84 -32.48
CA GLN A 155 38.51 -6.18 -32.39
C GLN A 155 38.31 -7.07 -33.61
N HIS A 156 37.51 -6.66 -34.60
CA HIS A 156 37.29 -7.44 -35.82
C HIS A 156 38.11 -6.98 -37.04
N ASP A 157 38.86 -5.87 -36.91
CA ASP A 157 39.69 -5.29 -37.98
C ASP A 157 41.21 -5.49 -37.78
N LEU A 158 41.62 -6.31 -36.80
CA LEU A 158 43.04 -6.59 -36.51
C LEU A 158 43.40 -8.09 -36.57
N ARG A 159 42.66 -8.87 -37.36
CA ARG A 159 42.99 -10.28 -37.68
C ARG A 159 43.17 -10.56 -39.16
N HIS A 160 43.20 -9.54 -40.02
CA HIS A 160 43.42 -9.68 -41.46
C HIS A 160 44.68 -8.95 -41.98
N LEU A 161 45.62 -8.59 -41.09
CA LEU A 161 46.89 -7.95 -41.48
C LEU A 161 48.15 -8.70 -41.00
N LEU A 162 48.03 -9.99 -40.71
CA LEU A 162 49.13 -10.92 -40.50
C LEU A 162 48.78 -12.27 -41.13
N LEU A 163 48.81 -12.29 -42.46
CA LEU A 163 49.22 -13.38 -43.36
C LEU A 163 49.07 -12.89 -44.82
#